data_AF-A0A6B1G3E4-F1
#
_entry.id   AF-A0A6B1G3E4-F1
#
_cell.length_a   1.000
_cell.length_b   1.000
_cell.length_c   1.000
_cell.angle_alpha   90.00
_cell.angle_beta   90.00
_cell.angle_gamma   90.00
#
_symmetry.space_group_name_H-M   'P 1'
#
loop_
_entity.id
_entity.type
_entity.pdbx_description
1 polymer ?
#
loop_
_entity_poly.entity_id
_entity_poly.type
_entity_poly.pdbx_seq_one_letter_code
_entity_poly.pdbx_strand_id
1 'polypeptide(L)' 'MVVTLDLSEEGMARLHAEAERRHTSVDAVIEELAASLPAKDGTAKRKRPSFVALGSSSSGRRASDADDMLAEGFGSDQPS' A
#
# COMPACT_ATOMS: atom_id res chain seq x y z
N MET A 1 15.94 16.76 -4.06
CA MET A 1 17.20 16.07 -4.42
C MET A 1 17.03 15.57 -5.84
N VAL A 2 17.99 15.80 -6.73
CA VAL A 2 17.91 15.35 -8.13
C VAL A 2 18.94 14.25 -8.33
N VAL A 3 18.53 13.15 -8.98
CA VAL A 3 19.38 12.00 -9.27
C VAL A 3 19.24 11.68 -10.75
N THR A 4 20.36 11.36 -11.38
CA THR A 4 20.39 10.91 -12.78
C THR A 4 20.60 9.41 -12.79
N LEU A 5 19.73 8.69 -13.50
CA LEU A 5 19.78 7.24 -13.64
C LEU A 5 20.06 6.89 -15.10
N ASP A 6 20.99 5.97 -15.32
CA ASP A 6 21.17 5.35 -16.63
C ASP A 6 20.29 4.10 -16.71
N LEU A 7 19.33 4.11 -17.63
CA LEU A 7 18.32 3.06 -17.78
C LEU A 7 18.31 2.60 -19.24
N SER A 8 18.11 1.30 -19.45
CA SER A 8 17.87 0.78 -20.80
C SER A 8 16.59 1.36 -21.38
N GLU A 9 16.51 1.41 -22.72
CA GLU A 9 15.30 1.86 -23.43
C GLU A 9 14.06 1.05 -23.01
N GLU A 10 14.22 -0.27 -22.84
CA GLU A 10 13.15 -1.13 -22.36
C GLU A 10 12.72 -0.79 -20.92
N GLY A 11 13.67 -0.46 -20.04
CA GLY A 11 13.38 -0.04 -18.67
C GLY A 11 12.57 1.25 -18.62
N MET A 12 12.95 2.24 -19.43
CA MET A 12 12.20 3.49 -19.58
C MET A 12 10.80 3.25 -20.17
N ALA A 13 10.68 2.43 -21.21
CA ALA A 13 9.38 2.11 -21.83
C ALA A 13 8.41 1.48 -20.82
N ARG A 14 8.89 0.57 -19.97
CA ARG A 14 8.06 -0.05 -18.92
C ARG A 14 7.63 0.95 -17.85
N LEU A 15 8.50 1.86 -17.44
CA LEU A 15 8.15 2.92 -16.50
C LEU A 15 7.06 3.85 -17.05
N HIS A 16 7.17 4.23 -18.33
CA HIS A 16 6.14 5.02 -19.01
C HIS A 16 4.81 4.29 -19.11
N ALA A 17 4.81 3.02 -19.54
CA ALA A 17 3.60 2.21 -19.61
C ALA A 17 2.91 2.08 -18.24
N GLU A 18 3.69 1.94 -17.17
CA GLU A 18 3.14 1.84 -15.81
C GLU A 18 2.60 3.18 -15.30
N ALA A 19 3.26 4.28 -15.61
CA ALA A 19 2.79 5.63 -15.31
C ALA A 19 1.45 5.92 -16.02
N GLU A 20 1.33 5.56 -17.30
CA GLU A 20 0.09 5.68 -18.07
C GLU A 20 -1.03 4.81 -17.49
N ARG A 21 -0.73 3.54 -17.18
CA ARG A 21 -1.70 2.59 -16.59
C ARG A 21 -2.26 3.09 -15.26
N ARG A 22 -1.44 3.78 -14.46
CA ARG A 22 -1.81 4.30 -13.13
C ARG A 22 -2.27 5.77 -13.17
N HIS A 23 -2.27 6.41 -14.35
CA HIS A 23 -2.52 7.85 -14.49
C HIS A 23 -1.69 8.73 -13.55
N THR A 24 -0.39 8.41 -13.43
CA THR A 24 0.56 9.11 -12.54
C THR A 24 1.83 9.49 -13.28
N SER A 25 2.78 10.17 -12.63
CA SER A 25 4.08 10.51 -13.21
C SER A 25 5.09 9.36 -13.09
N VAL A 26 6.08 9.35 -13.99
CA VAL A 26 7.19 8.39 -13.93
C VAL A 26 7.97 8.52 -12.62
N ASP A 27 8.17 9.74 -12.13
CA ASP A 27 8.85 9.99 -10.84
C ASP A 27 8.11 9.34 -9.66
N ALA A 28 6.78 9.40 -9.63
CA ALA A 28 5.99 8.77 -8.58
C ALA A 28 6.10 7.23 -8.62
N VAL A 29 6.16 6.65 -9.82
CA VAL A 29 6.40 5.21 -9.99
C VAL A 29 7.80 4.84 -9.49
N ILE A 30 8.82 5.64 -9.82
CA ILE A 30 10.20 5.43 -9.37
C ILE A 30 10.29 5.54 -7.84
N GLU A 31 9.64 6.54 -7.23
CA GLU A 31 9.62 6.73 -5.78
C GLU A 31 8.99 5.55 -5.05
N GLU A 32 7.82 5.08 -5.52
CA GLU A 32 7.14 3.91 -4.97
C GLU A 32 8.00 2.64 -5.10
N LEU A 33 8.63 2.45 -6.27
CA LEU A 33 9.50 1.30 -6.50
C LEU A 33 10.74 1.36 -5.58
N ALA A 34 11.37 2.52 -5.44
CA ALA A 34 12.50 2.72 -4.55
C ALA A 34 12.12 2.45 -3.09
N ALA A 35 10.93 2.86 -2.63
CA ALA A 35 10.42 2.57 -1.30
C ALA A 35 10.15 1.08 -1.06
N SER A 36 9.90 0.32 -2.13
CA SER A 36 9.69 -1.14 -2.06
C SER A 36 11.00 -1.94 -1.97
N LEU A 37 12.14 -1.33 -2.30
CA LEU A 37 13.43 -2.01 -2.26
C LEU A 37 13.84 -2.27 -0.79
N PRO A 38 14.41 -3.44 -0.50
CA PRO A 38 14.90 -3.72 0.85
C PRO A 38 15.97 -2.71 1.24
N ALA A 39 15.91 -2.20 2.47
CA ALA A 39 16.97 -1.40 3.04
C ALA A 39 18.28 -2.20 2.98
N LYS A 40 19.37 -1.53 2.54
CA LYS A 40 20.68 -2.15 2.30
C LYS A 40 21.27 -2.80 3.56
N ASP A 41 20.82 -2.35 4.74
CA ASP A 41 21.25 -2.84 6.05
C ASP A 41 20.04 -3.30 6.86
N GLY A 42 19.78 -4.61 6.90
CA GLY A 42 18.75 -5.13 7.79
C GLY A 42 18.29 -6.54 7.43
N THR A 43 18.90 -7.51 8.10
CA THR A 43 18.40 -8.89 8.27
C THR A 43 16.89 -8.98 8.10
N ALA A 44 16.44 -9.68 7.05
CA ALA A 44 15.03 -9.91 6.80
C ALA A 44 14.40 -10.59 8.02
N LYS A 45 13.72 -9.82 8.88
CA LYS A 45 12.87 -10.39 9.93
C LYS A 45 11.81 -11.21 9.22
N ARG A 46 11.82 -12.52 9.47
CA ARG A 46 10.89 -13.50 8.93
C ARG A 46 9.45 -13.02 9.22
N LYS A 47 8.79 -12.41 8.21
CA LYS A 47 7.41 -11.92 8.36
C LYS A 47 6.51 -13.16 8.54
N ARG A 48 5.96 -13.33 9.74
CA ARG A 48 4.93 -14.35 9.97
C ARG A 48 3.69 -13.92 9.18
N PRO A 49 3.02 -14.82 8.45
CA PRO A 49 1.83 -14.47 7.70
C PRO A 49 0.74 -13.93 8.64
N SER A 50 0.24 -12.73 8.33
CA SER A 50 -0.81 -12.02 9.08
C SER A 50 -2.20 -12.67 8.95
N PHE A 51 -2.35 -13.69 8.10
CA PHE A 51 -3.59 -14.44 7.90
C PHE A 51 -4.13 -15.12 9.17
N VAL A 52 -3.30 -15.33 10.20
CA VAL A 52 -3.73 -15.96 11.47
C VAL A 52 -4.48 -14.98 12.40
N ALA A 53 -4.38 -13.66 12.17
CA ALA A 53 -4.95 -12.64 13.07
C ALA A 53 -6.10 -11.82 12.46
N LEU A 54 -6.36 -11.94 11.15
CA LEU A 54 -7.35 -11.12 10.43
C LEU A 54 -8.82 -11.46 10.71
N GLY A 55 -9.11 -12.37 11.65
CA GLY A 55 -10.49 -12.80 11.98
C GLY A 55 -10.81 -12.90 13.47
N SER A 56 -9.87 -12.62 14.38
CA SER A 56 -10.15 -12.65 15.82
C SER A 56 -10.66 -11.28 16.28
N SER A 57 -11.97 -11.05 16.13
CA SER A 57 -12.64 -9.90 16.74
C SER A 57 -12.63 -10.05 18.27
N SER A 58 -11.90 -9.17 18.97
CA SER A 58 -11.88 -9.12 20.45
C SER A 58 -13.08 -8.38 21.05
N SER A 59 -13.87 -7.70 20.21
CA SER A 59 -15.01 -6.86 20.62
C SER A 59 -16.35 -7.62 20.65
N GLY A 60 -16.36 -8.91 20.33
CA GLY A 60 -17.57 -9.74 20.27
C GLY A 60 -18.46 -9.49 19.06
N ARG A 61 -18.19 -8.45 18.26
CA ARG A 61 -18.89 -8.14 17.01
C ARG A 61 -18.44 -9.06 15.89
N ARG A 62 -19.39 -9.59 15.15
CA ARG A 62 -19.17 -10.52 14.04
C ARG A 62 -19.23 -9.77 12.72
N ALA A 63 -18.67 -10.39 11.67
CA ALA A 63 -18.77 -9.86 10.31
C ALA A 63 -20.23 -9.73 9.83
N SER A 64 -21.16 -10.51 10.39
CA SER A 64 -22.60 -10.40 10.15
C SER A 64 -23.20 -9.09 10.64
N ASP A 65 -22.56 -8.43 11.58
CA ASP A 65 -23.09 -7.23 12.25
C ASP A 65 -22.60 -5.95 11.52
N ALA A 66 -21.88 -6.12 10.41
CA ALA A 66 -21.28 -5.03 9.66
C ALA A 66 -22.33 -4.08 9.05
N ASP A 67 -23.44 -4.63 8.57
CA ASP A 67 -24.51 -3.82 7.96
C ASP A 67 -25.21 -2.94 9.02
N ASP A 68 -25.44 -3.48 10.23
CA ASP A 68 -26.00 -2.73 11.35
C ASP A 68 -25.04 -1.60 11.80
N MET A 69 -23.74 -1.88 11.86
CA MET A 69 -22.71 -0.88 12.18
C MET A 69 -22.59 0.23 11.12
N LEU A 70 -22.83 -0.10 9.85
CA LEU A 70 -22.86 0.90 8.77
C LEU A 70 -24.12 1.79 8.89
N ALA A 71 -25.25 1.20 9.27
CA ALA A 71 -26.49 1.92 9.52
C ALA A 71 -26.42 2.84 10.75
N GLU A 72 -25.63 2.48 11.77
CA GLU A 72 -25.34 3.31 12.95
C GLU A 72 -24.54 4.60 12.61
N GLY A 73 -24.00 4.72 11.39
CA GLY A 73 -23.35 5.92 10.89
C GLY A 73 -21.85 5.78 10.76
N PHE A 74 -21.38 5.34 9.60
CA PHE A 74 -19.95 5.20 9.31
C PHE A 74 -19.25 6.57 9.27
N GLY A 75 -18.23 6.76 10.12
CA GLY A 75 -17.45 8.00 10.17
C GLY A 75 -18.15 9.18 10.82
N SER A 76 -19.23 8.95 11.57
CA SER A 76 -19.92 9.99 12.36
C SER A 76 -19.25 10.28 13.70
N ASP A 77 -17.92 10.27 13.74
CA ASP A 77 -17.20 11.03 14.75
C ASP A 77 -16.88 12.39 14.13
N GLN A 78 -17.71 13.40 14.42
CA GLN A 78 -17.15 14.73 14.56
C GLN A 78 -17.72 15.52 15.75
N PRO A 79 -16.84 16.32 16.38
CA PRO A 79 -17.04 16.96 17.67
C PRO A 79 -17.82 18.28 17.53
N SER A 80 -18.55 18.65 18.58
CA SER A 80 -18.89 20.03 18.96
C SER A 80 -19.26 20.04 20.43
#